data_AF-A0A7W1B7E0-F1
#
_entry.id   AF-A0A7W1B7E0-F1
#
_cell.length_a   1.000
_cell.length_b   1.000
_cell.length_c   1.000
_cell.angle_alpha   90.00
_cell.angle_beta   90.00
_cell.angle_gamma   90.00
#
_symmetry.space_group_name_H-M   'P 1'
#
loop_
_entity.id
_entity.type
_entity.pdbx_description
1 polymer ?
#
loop_
_entity_poly.entity_id
_entity_poly.type
_entity_poly.pdbx_seq_one_letter_code
_entity_poly.pdbx_strand_id
1 'polypeptide(L)'
;MGGGGSGSGSGSGSDGETNEAKALYTSTVHSTIAAKCVGCHQPGGTGTTFLEADISGAGKNYDLIVTKVAAVGSFAASTAPLLTKIASAGAAGHYGKTYTASEVDTMTAWLDKELEIRNPTLPDPDPTPTPVVETQSQAIKRLIKEWSGCMTKADFATADMAQGVGGWETNNNQECDNCHATAGEGFLASRDATFFFDNLAKHSALIQQYYVVDMSGGTIASAKVIVNRTSITNVATRQPGHTEHPGFNAGDGTQGINAITQFHTLTAAHAANPATCEVPAGRLVD
;
A
#
# COMPACT_ATOMS: atom_id res chain seq x y z
N MET A 1 11.04 1.36 62.51
CA MET A 1 9.86 0.76 61.84
C MET A 1 9.18 1.91 61.12
N GLY A 2 9.06 2.03 59.80
CA GLY A 2 9.44 1.25 58.63
C GLY A 2 8.69 1.83 57.42
N GLY A 3 9.36 2.04 56.27
CA GLY A 3 8.82 2.27 54.92
C GLY A 3 8.05 3.61 54.70
N GLY A 4 8.26 4.41 53.66
CA GLY A 4 8.69 4.12 52.29
C GLY A 4 7.48 4.14 51.35
N GLY A 5 7.46 5.02 50.34
CA GLY A 5 6.50 4.92 49.23
C GLY A 5 6.13 6.21 48.52
N SER A 6 7.01 6.66 47.60
CA SER A 6 6.67 7.57 46.51
C SER A 6 5.62 6.94 45.58
N GLY A 7 4.63 7.72 45.14
CA GLY A 7 3.67 7.31 44.11
C GLY A 7 3.58 8.35 43.01
N SER A 8 4.46 8.25 42.01
CA SER A 8 4.34 8.93 40.71
C SER A 8 3.20 8.30 39.92
N GLY A 9 2.13 9.05 39.68
CA GLY A 9 1.07 8.68 38.75
C GLY A 9 1.39 9.20 37.34
N SER A 10 2.25 8.50 36.62
CA SER A 10 2.38 8.64 35.16
C SER A 10 1.29 7.80 34.49
N GLY A 11 0.38 8.45 33.77
CA GLY A 11 -0.67 7.80 33.01
C GLY A 11 -1.20 8.74 31.93
N SER A 12 -0.30 9.26 31.09
CA SER A 12 -0.68 10.02 29.89
C SER A 12 -0.98 9.00 28.79
N GLY A 13 -2.24 8.54 28.75
CA GLY A 13 -2.78 7.76 27.63
C GLY A 13 -2.96 8.68 26.43
N SER A 14 -2.28 8.35 25.33
CA SER A 14 -2.33 9.07 24.06
C SER A 14 -3.56 8.69 23.22
N ASP A 15 -4.76 8.73 23.83
CA ASP A 15 -6.04 8.41 23.17
C ASP A 15 -6.68 9.64 22.50
N GLY A 16 -5.91 10.70 22.27
CA GLY A 16 -6.45 12.06 22.00
C GLY A 16 -6.20 12.65 20.62
N GLU A 17 -5.33 12.09 19.78
CA GLU A 17 -5.17 12.60 18.42
C GLU A 17 -6.14 11.89 17.47
N THR A 18 -7.31 12.50 17.29
CA THR A 18 -8.14 12.20 16.12
C THR A 18 -7.30 12.48 14.88
N ASN A 19 -6.79 11.43 14.24
CA ASN A 19 -6.16 11.49 12.94
C ASN A 19 -7.09 12.31 12.01
N GLU A 20 -6.64 13.48 11.54
CA GLU A 20 -7.46 14.40 10.73
C GLU A 20 -7.99 13.70 9.46
N ALA A 21 -7.23 12.74 8.89
CA ALA A 21 -7.70 11.93 7.78
C ALA A 21 -8.88 11.03 8.19
N LYS A 22 -8.87 10.47 9.40
CA LYS A 22 -10.00 9.71 9.96
C LYS A 22 -11.23 10.59 10.14
N ALA A 23 -11.06 11.81 10.66
CA ALA A 23 -12.15 12.78 10.77
C ALA A 23 -12.71 13.16 9.40
N LEU A 24 -11.84 13.41 8.42
CA LEU A 24 -12.24 13.75 7.05
C LEU A 24 -12.97 12.58 6.37
N TYR A 25 -12.46 11.35 6.50
CA TYR A 25 -13.11 10.16 5.97
C TYR A 25 -14.50 9.98 6.56
N THR A 26 -14.60 9.98 7.89
CA THR A 26 -15.88 9.70 8.59
C THR A 26 -16.94 10.75 8.31
N SER A 27 -16.54 12.01 8.12
CA SER A 27 -17.47 13.12 7.86
C SER A 27 -17.87 13.28 6.38
N THR A 28 -16.98 12.94 5.43
CA THR A 28 -17.21 13.28 4.01
C THR A 28 -17.17 12.09 3.04
N VAL A 29 -16.30 11.11 3.26
CA VAL A 29 -16.07 10.00 2.34
C VAL A 29 -16.98 8.81 2.66
N HIS A 30 -17.18 8.56 3.94
CA HIS A 30 -17.87 7.36 4.43
C HIS A 30 -19.29 7.22 3.87
N SER A 31 -20.04 8.30 3.73
CA SER A 31 -21.40 8.26 3.15
C SER A 31 -21.41 7.74 1.71
N THR A 32 -20.45 8.18 0.89
CA THR A 32 -20.26 7.72 -0.49
C THR A 32 -19.89 6.24 -0.52
N ILE A 33 -18.93 5.83 0.32
CA ILE A 33 -18.46 4.44 0.42
C ILE A 33 -19.59 3.51 0.90
N ALA A 34 -20.35 3.94 1.91
CA ALA A 34 -21.49 3.19 2.45
C ALA A 34 -22.58 2.99 1.40
N ALA A 35 -22.92 4.04 0.66
CA ALA A 35 -23.98 3.99 -0.34
C ALA A 35 -23.60 3.19 -1.60
N LYS A 36 -22.34 3.24 -2.02
CA LYS A 36 -21.92 2.76 -3.35
C LYS A 36 -21.03 1.53 -3.34
N CYS A 37 -20.27 1.32 -2.27
CA CYS A 37 -19.20 0.31 -2.23
C CYS A 37 -19.51 -0.86 -1.29
N VAL A 38 -20.10 -0.60 -0.11
CA VAL A 38 -20.27 -1.62 0.95
C VAL A 38 -21.01 -2.86 0.46
N GLY A 39 -22.08 -2.70 -0.33
CA GLY A 39 -22.86 -3.83 -0.84
C GLY A 39 -22.02 -4.90 -1.55
N CYS A 40 -20.92 -4.52 -2.21
CA CYS A 40 -20.03 -5.42 -2.93
C CYS A 40 -18.71 -5.71 -2.20
N HIS A 41 -18.21 -4.79 -1.38
CA HIS A 41 -16.86 -4.84 -0.80
C HIS A 41 -16.83 -5.13 0.72
N GLN A 42 -17.95 -5.61 1.27
CA GLN A 42 -18.07 -6.16 2.62
C GLN A 42 -17.81 -7.69 2.65
N PRO A 43 -17.68 -8.32 3.83
CA PRO A 43 -17.61 -9.77 3.93
C PRO A 43 -18.83 -10.45 3.29
N GLY A 44 -18.58 -11.44 2.43
CA GLY A 44 -19.62 -12.12 1.65
C GLY A 44 -20.14 -11.33 0.43
N GLY A 45 -19.59 -10.14 0.16
CA GLY A 45 -19.80 -9.39 -1.07
C GLY A 45 -19.12 -10.03 -2.29
N THR A 46 -19.40 -9.49 -3.48
CA THR A 46 -18.87 -10.02 -4.75
C THR A 46 -17.51 -9.44 -5.15
N GLY A 47 -17.03 -8.40 -4.47
CA GLY A 47 -15.73 -7.77 -4.72
C GLY A 47 -14.73 -8.04 -3.59
N THR A 48 -13.46 -7.71 -3.83
CA THR A 48 -12.40 -7.77 -2.81
C THR A 48 -12.85 -7.03 -1.54
N THR A 49 -12.75 -7.70 -0.40
CA THR A 49 -13.23 -7.16 0.88
C THR A 49 -12.27 -6.12 1.43
N PHE A 50 -12.76 -4.89 1.58
CA PHE A 50 -12.03 -3.78 2.23
C PHE A 50 -12.93 -2.87 3.07
N LEU A 51 -14.18 -3.29 3.32
CA LEU A 51 -15.16 -2.60 4.14
C LEU A 51 -15.81 -3.59 5.11
N GLU A 52 -16.33 -3.10 6.23
CA GLU A 52 -17.21 -3.84 7.11
C GLU A 52 -18.64 -3.80 6.57
N ALA A 53 -19.44 -4.81 6.93
CA ALA A 53 -20.87 -4.82 6.59
C ALA A 53 -21.67 -3.77 7.38
N ASP A 54 -21.22 -3.47 8.60
CA ASP A 54 -21.85 -2.49 9.47
C ASP A 54 -21.49 -1.06 9.04
N ILE A 55 -22.38 -0.47 8.24
CA ILE A 55 -22.24 0.93 7.78
C ILE A 55 -22.31 1.95 8.91
N SER A 56 -22.81 1.61 10.11
CA SER A 56 -22.83 2.55 11.24
C SER A 56 -21.43 2.78 11.83
N GLY A 57 -20.50 1.86 11.59
CA GLY A 57 -19.12 1.91 12.06
C GLY A 57 -18.19 2.70 11.13
N ALA A 58 -18.44 3.99 10.88
CA ALA A 58 -17.59 4.81 10.01
C ALA A 58 -16.10 4.74 10.37
N GLY A 59 -15.79 4.76 11.67
CA GLY A 59 -14.42 4.59 12.17
C GLY A 59 -13.83 3.20 11.88
N LYS A 60 -14.63 2.12 11.95
CA LYS A 60 -14.17 0.76 11.62
C LYS A 60 -13.90 0.62 10.12
N ASN A 61 -14.76 1.18 9.28
CA ASN A 61 -14.54 1.22 7.83
C ASN A 61 -13.28 1.99 7.47
N TYR A 62 -12.99 3.10 8.17
CA TYR A 62 -11.71 3.80 8.02
C TYR A 62 -10.54 2.89 8.39
N ASP A 63 -10.56 2.31 9.59
CA ASP A 63 -9.46 1.50 10.10
C ASP A 63 -9.18 0.31 9.17
N LEU A 64 -10.21 -0.25 8.55
CA LEU A 64 -10.07 -1.30 7.56
C LEU A 64 -9.54 -0.77 6.21
N ILE A 65 -10.20 0.20 5.58
CA ILE A 65 -9.88 0.60 4.19
C ILE A 65 -8.44 1.11 4.04
N VAL A 66 -7.91 1.80 5.05
CA VAL A 66 -6.53 2.33 5.03
C VAL A 66 -5.46 1.25 5.11
N THR A 67 -5.82 0.03 5.51
CA THR A 67 -4.89 -1.12 5.50
C THR A 67 -4.87 -1.85 4.16
N LYS A 68 -5.79 -1.49 3.24
CA LYS A 68 -6.04 -2.22 2.00
C LYS A 68 -5.41 -1.50 0.82
N VAL A 69 -4.18 -1.88 0.48
CA VAL A 69 -3.49 -1.40 -0.73
C VAL A 69 -4.34 -1.60 -1.99
N ALA A 70 -5.14 -2.67 -2.06
CA ALA A 70 -6.09 -2.90 -3.16
C ALA A 70 -7.18 -1.82 -3.30
N ALA A 71 -7.42 -1.01 -2.27
CA ALA A 71 -8.33 0.13 -2.27
C ALA A 71 -7.57 1.47 -2.31
N VAL A 72 -6.61 1.69 -1.41
CA VAL A 72 -5.95 3.01 -1.22
C VAL A 72 -4.59 3.12 -1.92
N GLY A 73 -3.99 2.02 -2.36
CA GLY A 73 -2.65 2.02 -2.95
C GLY A 73 -1.61 2.60 -1.99
N SER A 74 -0.85 3.58 -2.46
CA SER A 74 0.07 4.40 -1.66
C SER A 74 -0.57 5.69 -1.13
N PHE A 75 -1.90 5.79 -1.10
CA PHE A 75 -2.70 6.99 -0.80
C PHE A 75 -2.58 8.14 -1.80
N ALA A 76 -1.74 8.02 -2.83
CA ALA A 76 -1.68 9.00 -3.90
C ALA A 76 -2.96 8.92 -4.77
N ALA A 77 -3.81 9.96 -4.75
CA ALA A 77 -5.11 9.97 -5.43
C ALA A 77 -5.07 9.53 -6.91
N SER A 78 -4.02 9.94 -7.64
CA SER A 78 -3.81 9.60 -9.05
C SER A 78 -3.56 8.12 -9.34
N THR A 79 -3.13 7.35 -8.32
CA THR A 79 -2.80 5.92 -8.43
C THR A 79 -3.61 5.04 -7.49
N ALA A 80 -4.40 5.63 -6.59
CA ALA A 80 -5.26 4.90 -5.67
C ALA A 80 -6.28 4.06 -6.46
N PRO A 81 -6.34 2.73 -6.25
CA PRO A 81 -7.30 1.86 -6.93
C PRO A 81 -8.76 2.30 -6.78
N LEU A 82 -9.13 2.87 -5.62
CA LEU A 82 -10.45 3.43 -5.37
C LEU A 82 -10.82 4.47 -6.43
N LEU A 83 -9.96 5.47 -6.66
CA LEU A 83 -10.24 6.54 -7.62
C LEU A 83 -10.04 6.09 -9.07
N THR A 84 -8.98 5.32 -9.35
CA THR A 84 -8.70 4.86 -10.72
C THR A 84 -9.77 3.90 -11.24
N LYS A 85 -10.35 3.01 -10.40
CA LYS A 85 -11.47 2.13 -10.80
C LYS A 85 -12.77 2.89 -10.98
N ILE A 86 -13.01 3.95 -10.20
CA ILE A 86 -14.18 4.82 -10.37
C ILE A 86 -14.06 5.62 -11.68
N ALA A 87 -12.88 6.20 -11.95
CA ALA A 87 -12.64 7.04 -13.11
C ALA A 87 -12.53 6.25 -14.44
N SER A 88 -11.87 5.09 -14.43
CA SER A 88 -11.62 4.28 -15.65
C SER A 88 -12.90 3.74 -16.29
N ALA A 89 -14.00 3.68 -15.55
CA ALA A 89 -15.29 3.24 -16.07
C ALA A 89 -16.11 4.36 -16.75
N GLY A 90 -15.53 5.55 -16.90
CA GLY A 90 -16.13 6.68 -17.63
C GLY A 90 -17.51 7.06 -17.07
N ALA A 91 -18.46 7.36 -17.97
CA ALA A 91 -19.82 7.71 -17.58
C ALA A 91 -20.59 6.58 -16.87
N ALA A 92 -20.18 5.32 -17.04
CA ALA A 92 -20.81 4.18 -16.39
C ALA A 92 -20.32 3.97 -14.94
N GLY A 93 -19.10 4.44 -14.63
CA GLY A 93 -18.46 4.26 -13.33
C GLY A 93 -18.32 2.79 -12.88
N HIS A 94 -17.72 2.56 -11.72
CA HIS A 94 -17.35 1.21 -11.29
C HIS A 94 -18.59 0.29 -11.16
N TYR A 95 -18.69 -0.74 -12.02
CA TYR A 95 -19.86 -1.64 -12.10
C TYR A 95 -21.22 -0.92 -12.24
N GLY A 96 -21.28 0.14 -13.06
CA GLY A 96 -22.53 0.87 -13.30
C GLY A 96 -22.90 1.85 -12.18
N LYS A 97 -22.03 2.03 -11.18
CA LYS A 97 -22.20 3.06 -10.14
C LYS A 97 -21.66 4.38 -10.64
N THR A 98 -22.49 5.40 -10.71
CA THR A 98 -22.06 6.77 -11.02
C THR A 98 -21.51 7.47 -9.79
N TYR A 99 -20.51 8.33 -9.98
CA TYR A 99 -19.93 9.17 -8.93
C TYR A 99 -19.98 10.62 -9.41
N THR A 100 -20.44 11.50 -8.54
CA THR A 100 -20.44 12.94 -8.80
C THR A 100 -19.03 13.50 -8.63
N ALA A 101 -18.76 14.65 -9.25
CA ALA A 101 -17.48 15.34 -9.06
C ALA A 101 -17.19 15.59 -7.57
N SER A 102 -18.18 16.07 -6.81
CA SER A 102 -18.02 16.32 -5.38
C SER A 102 -17.66 15.08 -4.57
N GLU A 103 -18.17 13.90 -4.91
CA GLU A 103 -17.80 12.65 -4.23
C GLU A 103 -16.35 12.23 -4.55
N VAL A 104 -15.92 12.44 -5.80
CA VAL A 104 -14.53 12.21 -6.21
C VAL A 104 -13.59 13.19 -5.51
N ASP A 105 -13.99 14.45 -5.39
CA ASP A 105 -13.21 15.50 -4.72
C ASP A 105 -13.03 15.20 -3.23
N THR A 106 -14.06 14.74 -2.52
CA THR A 106 -13.92 14.38 -1.09
C THR A 106 -13.05 13.15 -0.88
N MET A 107 -13.15 12.13 -1.75
CA MET A 107 -12.25 10.97 -1.72
C MET A 107 -10.80 11.37 -2.02
N THR A 108 -10.59 12.29 -2.96
CA THR A 108 -9.27 12.85 -3.28
C THR A 108 -8.69 13.61 -2.09
N ALA A 109 -9.47 14.52 -1.50
CA ALA A 109 -9.04 15.30 -0.34
C ALA A 109 -8.69 14.41 0.87
N TRP A 110 -9.45 13.34 1.10
CA TRP A 110 -9.12 12.36 2.14
C TRP A 110 -7.81 11.63 1.85
N LEU A 111 -7.61 11.12 0.63
CA LEU A 111 -6.38 10.44 0.24
C LEU A 111 -5.15 11.37 0.32
N ASP A 112 -5.31 12.64 -0.05
CA ASP A 112 -4.26 13.65 0.10
C ASP A 112 -3.93 13.91 1.58
N LYS A 113 -4.95 13.98 2.46
CA LYS A 113 -4.74 14.12 3.91
C LYS A 113 -4.11 12.88 4.55
N GLU A 114 -4.46 11.67 4.09
CA GLU A 114 -3.75 10.44 4.49
C GLU A 114 -2.27 10.51 4.10
N LEU A 115 -2.00 10.97 2.89
CA LEU A 115 -0.64 11.09 2.38
C LEU A 115 0.17 12.12 3.19
N GLU A 116 -0.44 13.26 3.51
CA GLU A 116 0.14 14.32 4.36
C GLU A 116 0.51 13.78 5.76
N ILE A 117 -0.43 13.13 6.45
CA ILE A 117 -0.23 12.64 7.82
C ILE A 117 0.78 11.49 7.87
N ARG A 118 0.74 10.57 6.89
CA ARG A 118 1.64 9.41 6.86
C ARG A 118 3.06 9.78 6.45
N ASN A 119 3.24 10.96 5.87
CA ASN A 119 4.55 11.47 5.43
C ASN A 119 4.77 12.90 5.95
N PRO A 120 4.90 13.09 7.28
CA PRO A 120 4.90 14.40 7.91
C PRO A 120 6.19 15.17 7.62
N THR A 121 6.22 15.92 6.51
CA THR A 121 7.17 16.98 6.18
C THR A 121 6.58 17.83 5.06
N LEU A 122 6.34 19.14 5.15
CA LEU A 122 6.93 20.29 5.85
C LEU A 122 5.84 21.40 5.98
N PRO A 123 6.09 22.52 6.69
CA PRO A 123 5.15 23.64 6.84
C PRO A 123 4.77 24.33 5.52
N ASP A 124 3.52 24.80 5.50
CA ASP A 124 2.77 25.46 4.42
C ASP A 124 3.47 26.71 3.83
N PRO A 125 3.56 26.89 2.49
CA PRO A 125 4.16 28.09 1.89
C PRO A 125 3.15 29.13 1.39
N ASP A 126 3.46 30.37 1.77
CA ASP A 126 3.10 31.68 1.20
C ASP A 126 2.96 31.71 -0.35
N PRO A 127 2.06 32.52 -0.95
CA PRO A 127 1.75 32.45 -2.37
C PRO A 127 2.72 33.30 -3.21
N THR A 128 3.72 32.65 -3.81
CA THR A 128 4.47 33.20 -4.94
C THR A 128 4.56 32.17 -6.07
N PRO A 129 4.54 32.58 -7.36
CA PRO A 129 4.56 31.65 -8.49
C PRO A 129 5.96 31.05 -8.61
N THR A 130 6.12 29.88 -7.99
CA THR A 130 7.37 29.14 -7.85
C THR A 130 7.49 28.13 -9.01
N PRO A 131 8.70 27.81 -9.53
CA PRO A 131 8.91 26.63 -10.38
C PRO A 131 8.15 25.43 -9.82
N VAL A 132 7.51 24.64 -10.69
CA VAL A 132 6.64 23.52 -10.28
C VAL A 132 7.40 22.63 -9.30
N VAL A 133 7.14 22.81 -8.00
CA VAL A 133 7.69 21.99 -6.94
C VAL A 133 7.03 20.64 -7.09
N GLU A 134 7.82 19.59 -7.28
CA GLU A 134 7.30 18.23 -7.34
C GLU A 134 6.48 17.96 -6.07
N THR A 135 5.24 17.51 -6.22
CA THR A 135 4.42 17.10 -5.08
C THR A 135 4.88 15.73 -4.59
N GLN A 136 4.58 15.37 -3.34
CA GLN A 136 4.94 14.05 -2.81
C GLN A 136 4.32 12.91 -3.64
N SER A 137 3.08 13.07 -4.10
CA SER A 137 2.40 12.11 -4.98
C SER A 137 3.15 11.92 -6.31
N GLN A 138 3.64 13.03 -6.90
CA GLN A 138 4.48 12.99 -8.10
C GLN A 138 5.81 12.27 -7.82
N ALA A 139 6.46 12.57 -6.68
CA ALA A 139 7.70 11.92 -6.27
C ALA A 139 7.53 10.41 -6.07
N ILE A 140 6.44 9.97 -5.43
CA ILE A 140 6.16 8.54 -5.22
C ILE A 140 6.01 7.84 -6.57
N LYS A 141 5.21 8.41 -7.48
CA LYS A 141 5.01 7.85 -8.82
C LYS A 141 6.34 7.78 -9.57
N ARG A 142 7.12 8.87 -9.56
CA ARG A 142 8.42 8.96 -10.22
C ARG A 142 9.39 7.91 -9.64
N LEU A 143 9.54 7.83 -8.32
CA LEU A 143 10.49 6.93 -7.67
C LEU A 143 10.12 5.45 -7.89
N ILE A 144 8.84 5.08 -7.82
CA ILE A 144 8.42 3.71 -8.15
C ILE A 144 8.67 3.42 -9.64
N LYS A 145 8.39 4.37 -10.55
CA LYS A 145 8.65 4.22 -11.98
C LYS A 145 10.15 4.06 -12.28
N GLU A 146 10.99 4.93 -11.72
CA GLU A 146 12.46 4.88 -11.86
C GLU A 146 13.02 3.57 -11.31
N TRP A 147 12.67 3.21 -10.07
CA TRP A 147 13.16 1.99 -9.43
C TRP A 147 12.68 0.72 -10.15
N SER A 148 11.39 0.64 -10.50
CA SER A 148 10.86 -0.52 -11.23
C SER A 148 11.36 -0.62 -12.66
N GLY A 149 11.79 0.50 -13.26
CA GLY A 149 12.51 0.53 -14.53
C GLY A 149 13.89 -0.14 -14.46
N CYS A 150 14.47 -0.29 -13.27
CA CYS A 150 15.78 -0.91 -13.05
C CYS A 150 15.70 -2.36 -12.57
N MET A 151 14.50 -2.90 -12.34
CA MET A 151 14.33 -4.33 -12.03
C MET A 151 14.84 -5.19 -13.21
N THR A 152 15.53 -6.29 -12.96
CA THR A 152 15.87 -7.25 -14.02
C THR A 152 15.38 -8.65 -13.66
N LYS A 153 15.08 -9.46 -14.67
CA LYS A 153 14.66 -10.86 -14.45
C LYS A 153 15.82 -11.68 -13.86
N ALA A 154 17.06 -11.31 -14.21
CA ALA A 154 18.27 -11.91 -13.66
C ALA A 154 18.40 -11.63 -12.16
N ASP A 155 18.19 -10.39 -11.71
CA ASP A 155 18.21 -10.05 -10.28
C ASP A 155 17.08 -10.72 -9.52
N PHE A 156 15.89 -10.80 -10.13
CA PHE A 156 14.74 -11.48 -9.54
C PHE A 156 15.01 -12.97 -9.31
N ALA A 157 15.63 -13.64 -10.29
CA ALA A 157 16.06 -15.03 -10.17
C ALA A 157 17.21 -15.18 -9.16
N THR A 158 18.19 -14.27 -9.17
CA THR A 158 19.34 -14.28 -8.24
C THR A 158 18.89 -14.10 -6.80
N ALA A 159 17.88 -13.25 -6.57
CA ALA A 159 17.27 -13.04 -5.28
C ALA A 159 16.35 -14.19 -4.83
N ASP A 160 16.13 -15.19 -5.69
CA ASP A 160 15.22 -16.30 -5.42
C ASP A 160 13.79 -15.85 -5.08
N MET A 161 13.32 -14.74 -5.68
CA MET A 161 12.01 -14.16 -5.35
C MET A 161 10.84 -15.14 -5.51
N ALA A 162 10.87 -15.93 -6.59
CA ALA A 162 9.80 -16.88 -6.88
C ALA A 162 9.73 -18.02 -5.86
N GLN A 163 10.87 -18.63 -5.50
CA GLN A 163 10.84 -19.72 -4.52
C GLN A 163 10.72 -19.19 -3.09
N GLY A 164 11.37 -18.06 -2.78
CA GLY A 164 11.33 -17.46 -1.45
C GLY A 164 9.95 -16.95 -1.07
N VAL A 165 9.25 -16.25 -1.97
CA VAL A 165 7.91 -15.73 -1.69
C VAL A 165 6.83 -16.77 -2.02
N GLY A 166 6.93 -17.45 -3.16
CA GLY A 166 5.96 -18.47 -3.56
C GLY A 166 5.97 -19.68 -2.63
N GLY A 167 7.15 -20.11 -2.17
CA GLY A 167 7.33 -21.22 -1.23
C GLY A 167 7.23 -20.85 0.24
N TRP A 168 6.74 -19.66 0.56
CA TRP A 168 6.63 -19.21 1.94
C TRP A 168 5.50 -19.97 2.66
N GLU A 169 5.88 -20.83 3.60
CA GLU A 169 4.94 -21.69 4.30
C GLU A 169 4.10 -20.92 5.33
N THR A 170 2.80 -21.17 5.30
CA THR A 170 1.81 -20.66 6.24
C THR A 170 1.53 -21.68 7.36
N ASN A 171 0.91 -21.23 8.45
CA ASN A 171 0.62 -22.03 9.62
C ASN A 171 -0.41 -23.18 9.41
N ASN A 172 -1.00 -23.29 8.22
CA ASN A 172 -1.86 -24.38 7.81
C ASN A 172 -1.18 -25.34 6.80
N ASN A 173 0.16 -25.33 6.74
CA ASN A 173 0.99 -26.18 5.87
C ASN A 173 0.65 -26.00 4.38
N GLN A 174 0.34 -24.77 3.99
CA GLN A 174 0.20 -24.35 2.59
C GLN A 174 1.33 -23.37 2.29
N GLU A 175 1.55 -23.09 1.01
CA GLU A 175 2.49 -22.09 0.53
C GLU A 175 1.73 -20.93 -0.11
N CYS A 176 2.33 -19.75 -0.16
CA CYS A 176 1.71 -18.60 -0.82
C CYS A 176 1.32 -18.89 -2.29
N ASP A 177 2.12 -19.67 -3.02
CA ASP A 177 1.84 -20.08 -4.41
C ASP A 177 0.55 -20.89 -4.54
N ASN A 178 0.15 -21.66 -3.52
CA ASN A 178 -1.09 -22.44 -3.59
C ASN A 178 -2.35 -21.57 -3.75
N CYS A 179 -2.31 -20.31 -3.29
CA CYS A 179 -3.45 -19.39 -3.34
C CYS A 179 -3.19 -18.15 -4.23
N HIS A 180 -1.95 -17.72 -4.38
CA HIS A 180 -1.59 -16.44 -5.01
C HIS A 180 -0.74 -16.58 -6.28
N ALA A 181 -0.65 -17.78 -6.87
CA ALA A 181 0.08 -18.02 -8.12
C ALA A 181 -0.40 -17.13 -9.29
N THR A 182 -1.64 -16.65 -9.27
CA THR A 182 -2.26 -15.90 -10.38
C THR A 182 -2.63 -14.46 -10.01
N ALA A 183 -2.00 -13.88 -8.98
CA ALA A 183 -2.27 -12.51 -8.51
C ALA A 183 -3.69 -12.30 -7.91
N GLY A 184 -4.31 -13.35 -7.37
CA GLY A 184 -5.62 -13.27 -6.71
C GLY A 184 -5.62 -12.27 -5.54
N GLU A 185 -6.72 -11.54 -5.36
CA GLU A 185 -6.88 -10.49 -4.33
C GLU A 185 -5.83 -9.37 -4.36
N GLY A 186 -5.18 -9.15 -5.51
CA GLY A 186 -4.19 -8.08 -5.66
C GLY A 186 -2.83 -8.37 -5.02
N PHE A 187 -2.55 -9.64 -4.70
CA PHE A 187 -1.26 -10.13 -4.24
C PHE A 187 -0.81 -11.30 -5.12
N LEU A 188 0.42 -11.24 -5.62
CA LEU A 188 1.01 -12.23 -6.50
C LEU A 188 2.20 -12.88 -5.80
N ALA A 189 2.14 -14.18 -5.56
CA ALA A 189 3.27 -14.97 -5.10
C ALA A 189 3.27 -16.26 -5.90
N SER A 190 4.13 -16.36 -6.91
CA SER A 190 4.20 -17.54 -7.77
C SER A 190 5.59 -18.17 -7.77
N ARG A 191 5.66 -19.51 -7.79
CA ARG A 191 6.92 -20.24 -8.03
C ARG A 191 7.35 -20.20 -9.50
N ASP A 192 6.49 -19.78 -10.43
CA ASP A 192 6.88 -19.45 -11.80
C ASP A 192 7.55 -18.08 -11.83
N ALA A 193 8.89 -18.08 -11.84
CA ALA A 193 9.67 -16.85 -11.84
C ALA A 193 9.43 -15.96 -13.07
N THR A 194 9.06 -16.53 -14.22
CA THR A 194 8.76 -15.74 -15.41
C THR A 194 7.43 -15.03 -15.24
N PHE A 195 6.38 -15.77 -14.90
CA PHE A 195 5.05 -15.21 -14.69
C PHE A 195 5.07 -14.16 -13.58
N PHE A 196 5.74 -14.46 -12.45
CA PHE A 196 5.81 -13.54 -11.32
C PHE A 196 6.51 -12.24 -11.72
N PHE A 197 7.72 -12.32 -12.29
CA PHE A 197 8.46 -11.14 -12.68
C PHE A 197 7.71 -10.28 -13.71
N ASP A 198 7.16 -10.91 -14.76
CA ASP A 198 6.51 -10.19 -15.85
C ASP A 198 5.27 -9.42 -15.36
N ASN A 199 4.50 -9.98 -14.42
CA ASN A 199 3.36 -9.28 -13.82
C ASN A 199 3.79 -8.22 -12.82
N LEU A 200 4.76 -8.51 -11.96
CA LEU A 200 5.28 -7.53 -11.00
C LEU A 200 5.83 -6.29 -11.72
N ALA A 201 6.55 -6.48 -12.83
CA ALA A 201 7.11 -5.42 -13.66
C ALA A 201 6.06 -4.57 -14.44
N LYS A 202 4.83 -5.06 -14.58
CA LYS A 202 3.76 -4.41 -15.34
C LYS A 202 2.67 -3.79 -14.48
N HIS A 203 2.62 -4.12 -13.19
CA HIS A 203 1.51 -3.73 -12.31
C HIS A 203 2.03 -3.10 -11.02
N SER A 204 1.99 -1.77 -10.95
CA SER A 204 2.44 -0.99 -9.78
C SER A 204 1.72 -1.39 -8.49
N ALA A 205 0.44 -1.78 -8.57
CA ALA A 205 -0.31 -2.29 -7.43
C ALA A 205 0.30 -3.58 -6.83
N LEU A 206 0.92 -4.44 -7.65
CA LEU A 206 1.63 -5.64 -7.17
C LEU A 206 2.98 -5.25 -6.55
N ILE A 207 3.69 -4.28 -7.14
CA ILE A 207 4.94 -3.75 -6.58
C ILE A 207 4.69 -3.19 -5.17
N GLN A 208 3.61 -2.45 -4.99
CA GLN A 208 3.26 -1.80 -3.72
C GLN A 208 3.04 -2.78 -2.56
N GLN A 209 2.76 -4.06 -2.84
CA GLN A 209 2.68 -5.10 -1.81
C GLN A 209 4.05 -5.42 -1.19
N TYR A 210 5.10 -5.33 -2.00
CA TYR A 210 6.47 -5.70 -1.62
C TYR A 210 7.34 -4.50 -1.29
N TYR A 211 7.08 -3.35 -1.93
CA TYR A 211 7.92 -2.17 -1.88
C TYR A 211 7.08 -0.91 -1.71
N VAL A 212 7.60 0.07 -0.98
CA VAL A 212 6.95 1.36 -0.74
C VAL A 212 7.98 2.47 -0.81
N VAL A 213 7.55 3.70 -1.12
CA VAL A 213 8.43 4.86 -1.01
C VAL A 213 8.46 5.32 0.44
N ASP A 214 9.65 5.29 1.02
CA ASP A 214 9.96 5.87 2.32
C ASP A 214 10.23 7.37 2.14
N MET A 215 9.38 8.17 2.77
CA MET A 215 9.49 9.62 2.83
C MET A 215 9.95 10.11 4.21
N SER A 216 10.28 9.21 5.15
CA SER A 216 10.59 9.57 6.55
C SER A 216 11.81 10.47 6.71
N GLY A 217 12.68 10.54 5.69
CA GLY A 217 13.80 11.48 5.61
C GLY A 217 13.39 12.93 5.40
N GLY A 218 12.09 13.20 5.26
CA GLY A 218 11.49 14.51 5.40
C GLY A 218 11.59 15.46 4.21
N THR A 219 12.11 14.99 3.07
CA THR A 219 12.13 15.74 1.83
C THR A 219 11.97 14.77 0.66
N ILE A 220 11.51 15.27 -0.49
CA ILE A 220 11.50 14.49 -1.74
C ILE A 220 12.91 14.04 -2.14
N ALA A 221 13.94 14.84 -1.83
CA ALA A 221 15.33 14.53 -2.16
C ALA A 221 15.90 13.36 -1.34
N SER A 222 15.37 13.09 -0.15
CA SER A 222 15.76 11.97 0.71
C SER A 222 14.87 10.73 0.55
N ALA A 223 13.83 10.83 -0.27
CA ALA A 223 12.89 9.75 -0.51
C ALA A 223 13.52 8.58 -1.26
N LYS A 224 13.15 7.36 -0.91
CA LYS A 224 13.71 6.13 -1.48
C LYS A 224 12.69 5.00 -1.47
N VAL A 225 12.78 4.08 -2.43
CA VAL A 225 12.01 2.83 -2.36
C VAL A 225 12.62 1.94 -1.28
N ILE A 226 11.80 1.35 -0.42
CA ILE A 226 12.18 0.38 0.62
C ILE A 226 11.26 -0.86 0.54
N VAL A 227 11.61 -1.92 1.26
CA VAL A 227 10.73 -3.08 1.46
C VAL A 227 9.51 -2.67 2.31
N ASN A 228 8.30 -3.03 1.85
CA ASN A 228 7.04 -2.78 2.54
C ASN A 228 6.82 -3.81 3.67
N ARG A 229 7.67 -3.75 4.71
CA ARG A 229 7.61 -4.65 5.88
C ARG A 229 6.27 -4.57 6.60
N THR A 230 5.65 -3.39 6.63
CA THR A 230 4.35 -3.17 7.27
C THR A 230 3.25 -3.99 6.59
N SER A 231 3.12 -3.91 5.25
CA SER A 231 2.11 -4.69 4.53
C SER A 231 2.28 -6.19 4.79
N ILE A 232 3.50 -6.71 4.60
CA ILE A 232 3.80 -8.14 4.78
C ILE A 232 3.51 -8.58 6.22
N THR A 233 3.94 -7.82 7.22
CA THR A 233 3.72 -8.15 8.65
C THR A 233 2.24 -8.13 9.01
N ASN A 234 1.47 -7.20 8.45
CA ASN A 234 0.03 -7.11 8.72
C ASN A 234 -0.72 -8.36 8.21
N VAL A 235 -0.37 -8.86 7.02
CA VAL A 235 -0.94 -10.11 6.51
C VAL A 235 -0.47 -11.30 7.35
N ALA A 236 0.83 -11.39 7.61
CA ALA A 236 1.47 -12.48 8.34
C ALA A 236 0.89 -12.67 9.76
N THR A 237 0.59 -11.55 10.43
CA THR A 237 0.05 -11.53 11.80
C THR A 237 -1.47 -11.40 11.85
N ARG A 238 -2.15 -11.49 10.70
CA ARG A 238 -3.63 -11.46 10.60
C ARG A 238 -4.23 -10.20 11.24
N GLN A 239 -3.60 -9.05 11.02
CA GLN A 239 -4.15 -7.75 11.43
C GLN A 239 -5.54 -7.53 10.80
N PRO A 240 -6.36 -6.60 11.34
CA PRO A 240 -7.70 -6.32 10.82
C PRO A 240 -7.74 -6.26 9.28
N GLY A 241 -8.72 -6.96 8.71
CA GLY A 241 -8.85 -7.18 7.27
C GLY A 241 -8.11 -8.41 6.72
N HIS A 242 -7.17 -9.00 7.45
CA HIS A 242 -6.48 -10.25 7.06
C HIS A 242 -6.79 -11.39 8.04
N THR A 243 -7.87 -11.27 8.80
CA THR A 243 -8.28 -12.25 9.82
C THR A 243 -8.61 -13.61 9.21
N GLU A 244 -9.08 -13.66 7.97
CA GLU A 244 -9.38 -14.91 7.25
C GLU A 244 -8.15 -15.53 6.56
N HIS A 245 -7.03 -14.80 6.48
CA HIS A 245 -5.79 -15.30 5.88
C HIS A 245 -5.04 -16.19 6.88
N PRO A 246 -4.43 -17.33 6.45
CA PRO A 246 -3.51 -18.09 7.28
C PRO A 246 -2.34 -17.23 7.76
N GLY A 247 -1.92 -17.41 9.02
CA GLY A 247 -0.74 -16.69 9.52
C GLY A 247 0.53 -17.27 8.93
N PHE A 248 1.61 -16.50 8.89
CA PHE A 248 2.95 -17.00 8.52
C PHE A 248 4.04 -16.22 9.24
N ASN A 249 5.27 -16.72 9.22
CA ASN A 249 6.39 -16.04 9.86
C ASN A 249 6.99 -14.99 8.88
N ALA A 250 6.80 -13.71 9.17
CA ALA A 250 7.40 -12.58 8.45
C ALA A 250 8.67 -12.01 9.12
N GLY A 251 9.27 -12.74 10.06
CA GLY A 251 10.50 -12.33 10.74
C GLY A 251 11.69 -12.17 9.80
N ASP A 252 12.69 -11.42 10.27
CA ASP A 252 13.98 -11.33 9.59
C ASP A 252 14.62 -12.72 9.43
N GLY A 253 15.36 -12.91 8.33
CA GLY A 253 16.03 -14.18 8.05
C GLY A 253 15.13 -15.26 7.45
N THR A 254 13.82 -15.04 7.33
CA THR A 254 12.92 -15.94 6.59
C THR A 254 13.22 -15.89 5.09
N GLN A 255 12.99 -17.00 4.38
CA GLN A 255 13.35 -17.10 2.95
C GLN A 255 12.67 -16.00 2.12
N GLY A 256 11.36 -15.77 2.33
CA GLY A 256 10.62 -14.72 1.64
C GLY A 256 11.16 -13.32 1.90
N ILE A 257 11.46 -12.96 3.15
CA ILE A 257 12.03 -11.64 3.47
C ILE A 257 13.43 -11.46 2.92
N ASN A 258 14.27 -12.48 3.00
CA ASN A 258 15.61 -12.44 2.42
C ASN A 258 15.53 -12.24 0.91
N ALA A 259 14.62 -12.94 0.22
CA ALA A 259 14.43 -12.80 -1.22
C ALA A 259 13.94 -11.40 -1.60
N ILE A 260 12.91 -10.87 -0.92
CA ILE A 260 12.38 -9.52 -1.15
C ILE A 260 13.46 -8.45 -0.93
N THR A 261 14.25 -8.60 0.13
CA THR A 261 15.33 -7.67 0.48
C THR A 261 16.51 -7.77 -0.49
N GLN A 262 16.87 -8.98 -0.92
CA GLN A 262 17.94 -9.19 -1.89
C GLN A 262 17.56 -8.59 -3.25
N PHE A 263 16.33 -8.82 -3.70
CA PHE A 263 15.85 -8.25 -4.97
C PHE A 263 15.81 -6.72 -4.92
N HIS A 264 15.41 -6.15 -3.77
CA HIS A 264 15.48 -4.71 -3.54
C HIS A 264 16.90 -4.17 -3.63
N THR A 265 17.85 -4.84 -2.96
CA THR A 265 19.27 -4.46 -2.93
C THR A 265 19.87 -4.46 -4.34
N LEU A 266 19.62 -5.52 -5.12
CA LEU A 266 20.09 -5.63 -6.49
C LEU A 266 19.48 -4.54 -7.38
N THR A 267 18.17 -4.34 -7.31
CA THR A 267 17.48 -3.30 -8.09
C THR A 267 17.96 -1.90 -7.73
N ALA A 268 18.20 -1.61 -6.44
CA ALA A 268 18.74 -0.34 -5.99
C ALA A 268 20.18 -0.10 -6.49
N ALA A 269 21.00 -1.15 -6.61
CA ALA A 269 22.33 -1.04 -7.21
C ALA A 269 22.27 -0.65 -8.69
N HIS A 270 21.28 -1.17 -9.44
CA HIS A 270 21.00 -0.71 -10.81
C HIS A 270 20.50 0.74 -10.83
N ALA A 271 19.57 1.12 -9.95
CA ALA A 271 19.05 2.49 -9.89
C ALA A 271 20.13 3.54 -9.57
N ALA A 272 21.16 3.18 -8.80
CA ALA A 272 22.31 4.04 -8.54
C ALA A 272 23.23 4.23 -9.76
N ASN A 273 23.10 3.39 -10.80
CA ASN A 273 23.82 3.50 -12.06
C ASN A 273 22.85 3.35 -13.25
N PRO A 274 22.15 4.42 -13.66
CA PRO A 274 21.09 4.33 -14.68
C PRO A 274 21.50 3.67 -16.01
N ALA A 275 22.80 3.67 -16.34
CA ALA A 275 23.33 2.98 -17.52
C ALA A 275 23.17 1.45 -17.47
N THR A 276 22.93 0.87 -16.29
CA THR A 276 22.70 -0.56 -16.10
C THR A 276 21.23 -0.93 -15.93
N CYS A 277 20.31 0.04 -15.96
CA CYS A 277 18.88 -0.25 -15.95
C CYS A 277 18.45 -0.75 -17.33
N GLU A 278 18.02 -2.01 -17.41
CA GLU A 278 17.36 -2.53 -18.59
C GLU A 278 15.95 -1.94 -18.62
N VAL A 279 15.67 -0.96 -19.48
CA VAL A 279 14.30 -0.50 -19.73
C VAL A 279 13.67 -1.47 -20.73
N PRO A 280 12.86 -2.48 -20.32
CA PRO A 280 12.32 -3.42 -21.28
C PRO A 280 11.12 -2.78 -21.97
N ALA A 281 10.91 -3.14 -23.23
CA ALA A 281 9.73 -2.69 -23.97
C ALA A 281 8.44 -3.09 -23.21
N GLY A 282 7.58 -2.11 -22.90
CA GLY A 282 6.25 -2.34 -22.33
C GLY A 282 6.15 -2.40 -20.79
N ARG A 283 7.15 -1.94 -20.02
CA ARG A 283 7.00 -1.72 -18.57
C ARG A 283 6.26 -0.43 -18.26
N LEU A 284 5.63 -0.39 -17.07
CA LEU A 284 4.84 0.69 -16.46
C LEU A 284 5.06 2.05 -17.14
N VAL A 285 4.28 2.29 -18.21
CA VAL A 285 4.43 3.50 -19.00
C VAL A 285 3.77 4.67 -18.26
N ASP A 286 2.68 4.44 -17.52
CA ASP A 286 1.94 5.48 -16.79
C ASP A 286 1.19 4.95 -15.56
#